data_AF-A0A8T1WV63-F1
#
_entry.id   AF-A0A8T1WV63-F1
#
_cell.length_a   1.000
_cell.length_b   1.000
_cell.length_c   1.000
_cell.angle_alpha   90.00
_cell.angle_beta   90.00
_cell.angle_gamma   90.00
#
_symmetry.space_group_name_H-M   'P 1'
#
loop_
_entity.id
_entity.type
_entity.pdbx_description
1 polymer ?
#
loop_
_entity_poly.entity_id
_entity_poly.type
_entity_poly.pdbx_seq_one_letter_code
_entity_poly.pdbx_strand_id
1 'polypeptide(L)'
;MAHREISMLKLVLQPHYLDTSSDRASLAVLREIGVSVADSSSISASDKGDSLVDVCTDETLQNEHSSSSDIVYTVVKGGVLLDIRDSADCWVRCRLAEGMKVTLGMRTLRRFVPVSGNSVQLLEKSNGLRSLTARYTRQADAESQKTLVGGEECRELVCELCRLYYTTEWMTGTGGAMSLRHGERIYVTPSGVPKERLQPEDLYVLDLDGTVLSSPKPKPGKKSPKLSDCAPLFLNAHTLRNAAVVLHSHGITCNLAAALCDGKSEFRISHQEMIKGITGHGYTDTLVVPVIDNAPKESALAEPIAKTMEAYPKTPAVLVRRHGLFVWGDSWEAAKRHAECLHYLFETAIEMRKLQLDFTVPPVSAVSSNGSSMAEKHKVVMLDIEGTTTPITFVHDILFPYVTDNAERFLHQTWDAPETQADVAALLDQHKQDVTDGVNPPALDAQQDKEKLIEALVHYIKWNVGADRKIGPLKALQGHMWLQGYESGELKALVYDDVPPCLERLCASGVRVGIYSSGSRQAQKLLFQYSDKGDLRKYLTVYFDTKIGHKRETGSYKEIVQSLGVDSPKDVLFVTDVIEEAQAAEAAGLDTVLSVRPGNKELPEVHHFPTIRSFAEL
;
A
#
# COMPACT_ATOMS: atom_id res chain seq x y z
N MET A 1 25.40 -17.83 -42.75
CA MET A 1 25.35 -16.64 -41.87
C MET A 1 24.15 -15.82 -42.29
N ALA A 2 23.32 -15.38 -41.34
CA ALA A 2 22.24 -14.42 -41.57
C ALA A 2 21.82 -13.82 -40.22
N HIS A 3 22.65 -12.94 -39.67
CA HIS A 3 22.18 -12.11 -38.55
C HIS A 3 21.05 -11.23 -39.09
N ARG A 4 19.83 -11.43 -38.57
CA ARG A 4 18.79 -10.41 -38.70
C ARG A 4 19.28 -9.20 -37.90
N GLU A 5 19.72 -8.16 -38.59
CA GLU A 5 19.97 -6.88 -37.96
C GLU A 5 18.69 -6.42 -37.26
N ILE A 6 18.79 -6.23 -35.95
CA ILE A 6 17.75 -5.57 -35.18
C ILE A 6 17.85 -4.09 -35.57
N SER A 7 16.97 -3.65 -36.47
CA SER A 7 16.89 -2.25 -36.92
C SER A 7 16.95 -1.30 -35.72
N MET A 8 17.73 -0.21 -35.80
CA MET A 8 17.94 0.73 -34.68
C MET A 8 16.63 1.17 -33.99
N LEU A 9 15.55 1.30 -34.78
CA LEU A 9 14.16 1.45 -34.35
C LEU A 9 13.78 0.61 -33.10
N LYS A 10 14.16 -0.68 -33.05
CA LYS A 10 13.90 -1.61 -31.92
C LYS A 10 14.83 -1.44 -30.71
N LEU A 11 15.96 -0.75 -30.87
CA LEU A 11 16.92 -0.47 -29.81
C LEU A 11 16.67 0.89 -29.14
N VAL A 12 16.02 1.82 -29.83
CA VAL A 12 15.68 3.17 -29.32
C VAL A 12 14.28 3.22 -28.71
N LEU A 13 13.30 2.51 -29.28
CA LEU A 13 11.92 2.48 -28.78
C LEU A 13 11.67 1.35 -27.78
N GLN A 14 11.92 1.65 -26.51
CA GLN A 14 11.33 0.94 -25.37
C GLN A 14 10.42 1.93 -24.63
N PRO A 15 9.09 1.80 -24.71
CA PRO A 15 8.19 2.60 -23.90
C PRO A 15 8.11 2.01 -22.49
N HIS A 16 8.00 2.89 -21.49
CA HIS A 16 8.01 2.55 -20.07
C HIS A 16 6.76 3.15 -19.41
N TYR A 17 6.24 2.52 -18.36
CA TYR A 17 5.31 3.24 -17.50
C TYR A 17 6.10 4.19 -16.59
N LEU A 18 5.47 5.26 -16.10
CA LEU A 18 6.12 6.18 -15.14
C LEU A 18 5.91 5.76 -13.68
N ASP A 19 5.00 4.83 -13.44
CA ASP A 19 4.59 4.42 -12.09
C ASP A 19 5.74 3.67 -11.38
N THR A 20 6.57 2.92 -12.12
CA THR A 20 7.94 2.54 -11.70
C THR A 20 8.92 2.58 -12.88
N SER A 21 10.22 2.81 -12.61
CA SER A 21 11.27 2.77 -13.63
C SER A 21 11.60 1.36 -14.15
N SER A 22 11.11 0.32 -13.49
CA SER A 22 11.23 -1.08 -13.92
C SER A 22 10.11 -1.52 -14.88
N ASP A 23 8.98 -0.81 -14.94
CA ASP A 23 7.86 -1.16 -15.79
C ASP A 23 8.08 -0.82 -17.27
N ARG A 24 7.68 -1.75 -18.13
CA ARG A 24 7.84 -1.67 -19.58
C ARG A 24 6.48 -1.83 -20.26
N ALA A 25 6.14 -0.88 -21.13
CA ALA A 25 5.04 -1.04 -22.06
C ALA A 25 5.57 -1.74 -23.32
N SER A 26 4.67 -2.39 -24.08
CA SER A 26 5.03 -2.92 -25.40
C SER A 26 4.61 -1.96 -26.51
N LEU A 27 5.21 -2.10 -27.69
CA LEU A 27 4.76 -1.37 -28.88
C LEU A 27 3.34 -1.74 -29.34
N ALA A 28 2.75 -2.81 -28.80
CA ALA A 28 1.34 -3.13 -28.99
C ALA A 28 0.43 -2.26 -28.10
N VAL A 29 0.84 -1.98 -26.84
CA VAL A 29 0.10 -1.08 -25.94
C VAL A 29 -0.03 0.31 -26.55
N LEU A 30 1.05 0.88 -27.10
CA LEU A 30 0.99 2.17 -27.79
C LEU A 30 -0.08 2.19 -28.90
N ARG A 31 -0.16 1.13 -29.71
CA ARG A 31 -1.16 1.02 -30.79
C ARG A 31 -2.59 0.89 -30.26
N GLU A 32 -2.79 0.18 -29.15
CA GLU A 32 -4.08 -0.01 -28.50
C GLU A 32 -4.61 1.31 -27.89
N ILE A 33 -3.73 2.24 -27.51
CA ILE A 33 -4.09 3.58 -26.97
C ILE A 33 -4.10 4.69 -28.06
N GLY A 34 -4.16 4.31 -29.33
CA GLY A 34 -4.23 5.24 -30.47
C GLY A 34 -2.90 5.90 -30.85
N VAL A 35 -1.76 5.35 -30.43
CA VAL A 35 -0.43 5.90 -30.71
C VAL A 35 0.39 5.00 -31.63
N SER A 36 0.83 5.55 -32.77
CA SER A 36 1.75 4.87 -33.68
C SER A 36 3.03 5.68 -33.90
N VAL A 37 4.19 5.05 -33.70
CA VAL A 37 5.51 5.66 -33.93
C VAL A 37 6.19 4.99 -35.11
N ALA A 38 6.85 5.78 -35.97
CA ALA A 38 7.61 5.32 -37.13
C ALA A 38 8.78 6.27 -37.45
N ASP A 39 9.83 5.76 -38.10
CA ASP A 39 10.93 6.58 -38.62
C ASP A 39 10.50 7.32 -39.90
N SER A 40 10.84 8.60 -40.01
CA SER A 40 10.63 9.40 -41.23
C SER A 40 11.78 9.22 -42.21
N SER A 41 11.61 8.35 -43.21
CA SER A 41 12.62 8.10 -44.25
C SER A 41 12.90 9.29 -45.19
N SER A 42 12.05 10.32 -45.17
CA SER A 42 12.31 11.62 -45.82
C SER A 42 11.44 12.71 -45.22
N ILE A 43 12.05 13.82 -44.81
CA ILE A 43 11.31 15.06 -44.53
C ILE A 43 11.08 15.75 -45.88
N SER A 44 9.90 15.52 -46.48
CA SER A 44 9.46 16.25 -47.67
C SER A 44 9.20 17.73 -47.33
N ALA A 45 9.28 18.60 -48.34
CA ALA A 45 8.97 20.02 -48.18
C ALA A 45 7.55 20.23 -47.62
N SER A 46 7.37 21.29 -46.82
CA SER A 46 6.15 21.52 -46.03
C SER A 46 4.90 21.68 -46.91
N ASP A 47 3.85 20.93 -46.57
CA ASP A 47 2.53 21.11 -47.15
C ASP A 47 1.85 22.36 -46.60
N LYS A 48 0.82 22.86 -47.31
CA LYS A 48 -0.02 23.97 -46.84
C LYS A 48 -0.93 23.53 -45.68
N GLY A 49 -0.36 23.48 -44.47
CA GLY A 49 -1.04 23.16 -43.22
C GLY A 49 -0.09 22.90 -42.05
N ASP A 50 1.15 22.53 -42.35
CA ASP A 50 2.16 22.16 -41.36
C ASP A 50 2.55 23.35 -40.46
N SER A 51 2.57 23.15 -39.14
CA SER A 51 2.91 24.19 -38.16
C SER A 51 4.10 23.77 -37.29
N LEU A 52 5.10 24.66 -37.13
CA LEU A 52 6.27 24.42 -36.29
C LEU A 52 6.00 24.91 -34.86
N VAL A 53 6.22 24.05 -33.86
CA VAL A 53 6.01 24.36 -32.43
C VAL A 53 7.28 24.03 -31.64
N ASP A 54 7.67 24.92 -30.72
CA ASP A 54 8.75 24.67 -29.76
C ASP A 54 8.14 24.22 -28.41
N VAL A 55 8.45 23.00 -27.98
CA VAL A 55 7.88 22.42 -26.75
C VAL A 55 8.33 23.21 -25.52
N CYS A 56 9.53 23.79 -25.54
CA CYS A 56 10.10 24.47 -24.37
C CYS A 56 9.42 25.81 -24.06
N THR A 57 8.68 26.40 -25.01
CA THR A 57 7.88 27.63 -24.81
C THR A 57 6.37 27.39 -24.82
N ASP A 58 5.92 26.18 -25.20
CA ASP A 58 4.50 25.82 -25.21
C ASP A 58 4.09 25.11 -23.91
N GLU A 59 3.60 25.88 -22.95
CA GLU A 59 3.05 25.35 -21.68
C GLU A 59 1.87 24.40 -21.90
N THR A 60 1.14 24.50 -23.02
CA THR A 60 0.00 23.60 -23.29
C THR A 60 0.48 22.22 -23.69
N LEU A 61 1.62 22.10 -24.40
CA LEU A 61 2.26 20.82 -24.68
C LEU A 61 2.94 20.19 -23.47
N GLN A 62 3.54 21.01 -22.59
CA GLN A 62 4.21 20.53 -21.37
C GLN A 62 3.21 20.07 -20.29
N ASN A 63 2.06 20.73 -20.20
CA ASN A 63 0.95 20.28 -19.38
C ASN A 63 0.21 19.09 -20.03
N GLU A 64 -0.45 18.30 -19.18
CA GLU A 64 -1.28 17.19 -19.63
C GLU A 64 -2.50 17.68 -20.39
N HIS A 65 -2.68 17.20 -21.63
CA HIS A 65 -3.72 17.64 -22.55
C HIS A 65 -4.22 16.56 -23.53
N SER A 66 -5.37 16.77 -24.17
CA SER A 66 -5.92 15.96 -25.28
C SER A 66 -6.26 16.80 -26.52
N SER A 67 -6.74 16.20 -27.62
CA SER A 67 -7.26 16.89 -28.83
C SER A 67 -8.56 16.28 -29.36
N SER A 68 -9.34 17.08 -30.10
CA SER A 68 -10.62 16.68 -30.71
C SER A 68 -10.50 15.87 -32.01
N SER A 69 -9.31 15.84 -32.62
CA SER A 69 -8.95 14.99 -33.75
C SER A 69 -7.62 14.28 -33.50
N ASP A 70 -7.31 13.32 -34.37
CA ASP A 70 -5.96 12.81 -34.54
C ASP A 70 -5.00 13.97 -34.90
N ILE A 71 -3.76 13.88 -34.41
CA ILE A 71 -2.68 14.83 -34.71
C ILE A 71 -1.38 14.06 -34.94
N VAL A 72 -0.61 14.47 -35.95
CA VAL A 72 0.72 13.95 -36.24
C VAL A 72 1.77 14.94 -35.78
N TYR A 73 2.80 14.47 -35.07
CA TYR A 73 4.00 15.23 -34.73
C TYR A 73 5.24 14.54 -35.30
N THR A 74 6.10 15.28 -35.99
CA THR A 74 7.45 14.85 -36.36
C THR A 74 8.48 15.64 -35.56
N VAL A 75 9.41 14.97 -34.89
CA VAL A 75 10.53 15.65 -34.20
C VAL A 75 11.51 16.15 -35.25
N VAL A 76 11.61 17.47 -35.43
CA VAL A 76 12.49 18.09 -36.43
C VAL A 76 13.75 18.73 -35.83
N LYS A 77 13.80 18.85 -34.50
CA LYS A 77 15.02 19.26 -33.77
C LYS A 77 15.05 18.69 -32.35
N GLY A 78 16.15 18.04 -31.99
CA GLY A 78 16.43 17.57 -30.63
C GLY A 78 15.74 16.26 -30.27
N GLY A 79 15.26 16.15 -29.02
CA GLY A 79 14.61 14.94 -28.52
C GLY A 79 13.72 15.21 -27.32
N VAL A 80 12.63 14.46 -27.23
CA VAL A 80 11.53 14.70 -26.27
C VAL A 80 11.06 13.39 -25.64
N LEU A 81 10.57 13.48 -24.41
CA LEU A 81 9.82 12.40 -23.78
C LEU A 81 8.34 12.70 -23.98
N LEU A 82 7.66 11.83 -24.71
CA LEU A 82 6.21 11.89 -24.87
C LEU A 82 5.60 10.97 -23.80
N ASP A 83 4.90 11.55 -22.84
CA ASP A 83 4.11 10.83 -21.85
C ASP A 83 2.66 10.77 -22.34
N ILE A 84 2.02 9.61 -22.32
CA ILE A 84 0.66 9.34 -22.83
C ILE A 84 -0.12 8.64 -21.72
N ARG A 85 -1.42 8.91 -21.55
CA ARG A 85 -2.27 8.07 -20.67
C ARG A 85 -2.79 6.85 -21.44
N ASP A 86 -2.70 5.68 -20.84
CA ASP A 86 -3.40 4.48 -21.33
C ASP A 86 -4.89 4.47 -20.91
N SER A 87 -5.60 3.39 -21.21
CA SER A 87 -7.00 3.20 -20.78
C SER A 87 -7.21 2.97 -19.27
N ALA A 88 -6.15 2.93 -18.44
CA ALA A 88 -6.25 3.00 -16.97
C ALA A 88 -6.02 4.41 -16.41
N ASP A 89 -5.68 5.40 -17.24
CA ASP A 89 -5.04 6.66 -16.81
C ASP A 89 -3.61 6.45 -16.26
N CYS A 90 -2.91 5.36 -16.60
CA CYS A 90 -1.48 5.18 -16.30
C CYS A 90 -0.61 5.91 -17.33
N TRP A 91 0.51 6.51 -16.89
CA TRP A 91 1.43 7.22 -17.79
C TRP A 91 2.39 6.26 -18.51
N VAL A 92 2.23 6.09 -19.82
CA VAL A 92 3.22 5.48 -20.73
C VAL A 92 4.13 6.55 -21.31
N ARG A 93 5.42 6.54 -20.96
CA ARG A 93 6.47 7.37 -21.56
C ARG A 93 7.16 6.64 -22.70
N CYS A 94 7.23 7.27 -23.87
CA CYS A 94 8.14 6.89 -24.94
C CYS A 94 9.13 8.03 -25.25
N ARG A 95 10.37 7.68 -25.59
CA ARG A 95 11.37 8.65 -26.07
C ARG A 95 11.25 8.81 -27.57
N LEU A 96 11.13 10.05 -28.04
CA LEU A 96 11.17 10.41 -29.45
C LEU A 96 12.47 11.17 -29.75
N ALA A 97 13.13 10.81 -30.84
CA ALA A 97 14.35 11.45 -31.32
C ALA A 97 14.09 12.17 -32.66
N GLU A 98 14.99 13.07 -33.04
CA GLU A 98 14.97 13.75 -34.35
C GLU A 98 14.79 12.76 -35.51
N GLY A 99 13.86 13.07 -36.43
CA GLY A 99 13.45 12.18 -37.52
C GLY A 99 12.37 11.15 -37.15
N MET A 100 11.98 11.00 -35.88
CA MET A 100 10.83 10.17 -35.51
C MET A 100 9.50 10.90 -35.73
N LYS A 101 8.52 10.17 -36.26
CA LYS A 101 7.13 10.58 -36.44
C LYS A 101 6.25 9.82 -35.43
N VAL A 102 5.37 10.54 -34.74
CA VAL A 102 4.28 9.96 -33.95
C VAL A 102 2.93 10.43 -34.48
N THR A 103 1.97 9.51 -34.57
CA THR A 103 0.55 9.81 -34.73
C THR A 103 -0.13 9.58 -33.39
N LEU A 104 -0.92 10.56 -32.93
CA LEU A 104 -1.73 10.50 -31.72
C LEU A 104 -3.21 10.52 -32.13
N GLY A 105 -3.99 9.57 -31.64
CA GLY A 105 -5.43 9.53 -31.86
C GLY A 105 -6.19 10.66 -31.17
N MET A 106 -7.41 10.91 -31.64
CA MET A 106 -8.38 11.78 -30.97
C MET A 106 -8.58 11.34 -29.50
N ARG A 107 -8.79 12.31 -28.61
CA ARG A 107 -8.99 12.14 -27.15
C ARG A 107 -7.84 11.50 -26.36
N THR A 108 -6.83 10.89 -26.98
CA THR A 108 -5.62 10.41 -26.29
C THR A 108 -4.99 11.54 -25.47
N LEU A 109 -4.96 11.38 -24.14
CA LEU A 109 -4.33 12.31 -23.19
C LEU A 109 -2.80 12.12 -23.21
N ARG A 110 -2.04 13.22 -23.19
CA ARG A 110 -0.57 13.22 -23.29
C ARG A 110 0.07 14.50 -22.75
N ARG A 111 1.40 14.51 -22.62
CA ARG A 111 2.24 15.71 -22.54
C ARG A 111 3.61 15.46 -23.16
N PHE A 112 4.30 16.53 -23.54
CA PHE A 112 5.67 16.51 -24.04
C PHE A 112 6.61 17.10 -22.99
N VAL A 113 7.47 16.26 -22.41
CA VAL A 113 8.49 16.66 -21.44
C VAL A 113 9.82 16.85 -22.20
N PRO A 114 10.35 18.09 -22.31
CA PRO A 114 11.60 18.35 -23.02
C PRO A 114 12.80 17.73 -22.28
N VAL A 115 13.77 17.20 -23.03
CA VAL A 115 15.00 16.66 -22.44
C VAL A 115 15.96 17.81 -22.12
N SER A 116 16.33 17.93 -20.85
CA SER A 116 17.08 19.05 -20.27
C SER A 116 18.25 19.54 -21.13
N GLY A 117 18.25 20.84 -21.42
CA GLY A 117 19.36 21.53 -22.10
C GLY A 117 19.23 21.67 -23.63
N ASN A 118 18.19 21.12 -24.26
CA ASN A 118 17.97 21.23 -25.71
C ASN A 118 16.69 22.00 -26.08
N SER A 119 16.72 22.77 -27.17
CA SER A 119 15.51 23.28 -27.83
C SER A 119 14.82 22.13 -28.55
N VAL A 120 13.53 21.90 -28.30
CA VAL A 120 12.77 20.79 -28.88
C VAL A 120 11.74 21.33 -29.86
N GLN A 121 11.90 21.04 -31.14
CA GLN A 121 10.96 21.51 -32.17
C GLN A 121 10.21 20.34 -32.81
N LEU A 122 8.89 20.47 -32.85
CA LEU A 122 7.96 19.52 -33.46
C LEU A 122 7.29 20.18 -34.67
N LEU A 123 7.20 19.44 -35.77
CA LEU A 123 6.32 19.77 -36.88
C LEU A 123 4.96 19.11 -36.62
N GLU A 124 3.95 19.92 -36.30
CA GLU A 124 2.57 19.50 -36.14
C GLU A 124 1.87 19.46 -37.51
N LYS A 125 1.24 18.33 -37.84
CA LYS A 125 0.27 18.19 -38.93
C LYS A 125 -1.10 17.88 -38.33
N SER A 126 -2.06 18.78 -38.53
CA SER A 126 -3.44 18.67 -38.06
C SER A 126 -4.41 19.17 -39.14
N ASN A 127 -5.63 18.63 -39.18
CA ASN A 127 -6.63 18.93 -40.23
C ASN A 127 -7.43 20.24 -39.96
N GLY A 128 -6.86 21.21 -39.24
CA GLY A 128 -7.59 22.43 -38.85
C GLY A 128 -6.87 23.26 -37.78
N LEU A 129 -7.64 24.05 -37.04
CA LEU A 129 -7.11 24.90 -35.97
C LEU A 129 -6.76 24.07 -34.74
N ARG A 130 -5.57 24.31 -34.19
CA ARG A 130 -4.98 23.62 -33.04
C ARG A 130 -5.85 23.74 -31.78
N SER A 131 -6.47 22.63 -31.36
CA SER A 131 -7.40 22.58 -30.23
C SER A 131 -6.94 21.56 -29.18
N LEU A 132 -6.56 22.06 -28.00
CA LEU A 132 -6.00 21.30 -26.87
C LEU A 132 -6.77 21.62 -25.56
N THR A 133 -6.75 20.74 -24.55
CA THR A 133 -7.56 20.87 -23.31
C THR A 133 -6.89 20.15 -22.12
N ALA A 134 -6.82 20.74 -20.90
CA ALA A 134 -5.81 20.40 -19.85
C ALA A 134 -6.30 20.06 -18.40
N ARG A 135 -5.35 19.74 -17.47
CA ARG A 135 -5.52 19.31 -16.03
C ARG A 135 -5.07 20.37 -14.95
N TYR A 136 -4.56 20.00 -13.74
CA TYR A 136 -4.68 20.80 -12.47
C TYR A 136 -3.41 20.98 -11.57
N THR A 137 -3.44 21.86 -10.53
CA THR A 137 -2.29 22.28 -9.65
C THR A 137 -2.63 22.72 -8.18
N ARG A 138 -1.65 22.73 -7.23
CA ARG A 138 -1.62 23.50 -5.94
C ARG A 138 -0.25 23.48 -5.18
N GLN A 139 -0.12 24.18 -4.03
CA GLN A 139 1.14 24.70 -3.43
C GLN A 139 1.03 24.96 -1.89
N ALA A 140 1.84 24.33 -0.99
CA ALA A 140 1.72 24.56 0.49
C ALA A 140 2.94 24.34 1.45
N ASP A 141 3.76 23.29 1.31
CA ASP A 141 4.45 22.69 2.48
C ASP A 141 5.93 23.12 2.75
N ALA A 142 6.18 24.30 3.34
CA ALA A 142 7.53 24.91 3.34
C ALA A 142 8.27 25.16 4.68
N GLU A 143 7.62 25.28 5.85
CA GLU A 143 8.27 25.91 7.04
C GLU A 143 8.04 25.21 8.41
N SER A 144 9.11 24.74 9.08
CA SER A 144 9.37 24.86 10.56
C SER A 144 10.49 23.94 11.14
N GLN A 145 11.22 24.43 12.17
CA GLN A 145 11.82 23.74 13.37
C GLN A 145 13.27 24.16 13.77
N LYS A 146 13.49 24.46 15.08
CA LYS A 146 14.74 24.30 15.90
C LYS A 146 14.66 24.97 17.30
N THR A 147 15.37 24.44 18.33
CA THR A 147 16.08 25.10 19.50
C THR A 147 16.14 24.20 20.78
N LEU A 148 16.99 24.50 21.79
CA LEU A 148 17.32 23.70 23.01
C LEU A 148 17.44 24.57 24.30
N VAL A 149 17.49 23.98 25.51
CA VAL A 149 17.23 24.62 26.84
C VAL A 149 18.24 24.21 27.96
N GLY A 150 18.34 24.96 29.07
CA GLY A 150 19.36 24.86 30.14
C GLY A 150 18.90 24.35 31.54
N GLY A 151 19.57 24.84 32.60
CA GLY A 151 19.78 24.09 33.87
C GLY A 151 19.08 24.56 35.15
N GLU A 152 18.53 25.78 35.21
CA GLU A 152 17.56 26.18 36.25
C GLU A 152 16.15 25.74 35.83
N GLU A 153 15.86 25.94 34.55
CA GLU A 153 14.72 25.40 33.80
C GLU A 153 14.54 23.89 34.03
N CYS A 154 15.62 23.12 34.19
CA CYS A 154 15.58 21.71 34.59
C CYS A 154 14.85 21.44 35.91
N ARG A 155 14.98 22.30 36.92
CA ARG A 155 14.24 22.16 38.20
C ARG A 155 12.78 22.53 38.04
N GLU A 156 12.50 23.60 37.30
CA GLU A 156 11.14 24.07 37.01
C GLU A 156 10.35 23.02 36.23
N LEU A 157 10.97 22.44 35.20
CA LEU A 157 10.45 21.35 34.37
C LEU A 157 10.14 20.08 35.19
N VAL A 158 11.01 19.69 36.15
CA VAL A 158 10.69 18.58 37.08
C VAL A 158 9.45 18.92 37.90
N CYS A 159 9.30 20.15 38.39
CA CYS A 159 8.13 20.56 39.15
C CYS A 159 6.86 20.67 38.28
N GLU A 160 6.98 21.07 37.01
CA GLU A 160 5.89 21.09 36.03
C GLU A 160 5.41 19.68 35.69
N LEU A 161 6.32 18.78 35.36
CA LEU A 161 6.00 17.38 35.08
C LEU A 161 5.39 16.70 36.32
N CYS A 162 5.87 17.00 37.53
CA CYS A 162 5.23 16.55 38.77
C CYS A 162 3.79 17.06 38.95
N ARG A 163 3.46 18.28 38.49
CA ARG A 163 2.08 18.79 38.48
C ARG A 163 1.22 18.06 37.45
N LEU A 164 1.75 17.84 36.25
CA LEU A 164 1.07 17.07 35.20
C LEU A 164 0.77 15.64 35.66
N TYR A 165 1.78 14.92 36.17
CA TYR A 165 1.64 13.53 36.62
C TYR A 165 0.78 13.36 37.88
N TYR A 166 0.48 14.44 38.60
CA TYR A 166 -0.59 14.44 39.60
C TYR A 166 -1.98 14.54 38.94
N THR A 167 -2.16 15.41 37.95
CA THR A 167 -3.44 15.56 37.23
C THR A 167 -3.82 14.35 36.36
N THR A 168 -2.87 13.49 35.99
CA THR A 168 -3.12 12.17 35.37
C THR A 168 -3.27 11.02 36.38
N GLU A 169 -3.31 11.33 37.68
CA GLU A 169 -3.37 10.38 38.81
C GLU A 169 -2.17 9.43 38.98
N TRP A 170 -1.03 9.70 38.34
CA TRP A 170 0.16 8.83 38.41
C TRP A 170 1.00 9.03 39.67
N MET A 171 0.95 10.24 40.26
CA MET A 171 1.68 10.68 41.46
C MET A 171 0.73 11.08 42.60
N THR A 172 -0.35 10.33 42.81
CA THR A 172 -1.37 10.64 43.83
C THR A 172 -0.87 10.55 45.28
N GLY A 173 -1.41 11.43 46.14
CA GLY A 173 -1.12 11.46 47.57
C GLY A 173 0.32 11.91 47.87
N THR A 174 1.18 10.95 48.18
CA THR A 174 2.64 11.16 48.25
C THR A 174 3.43 10.15 47.44
N GLY A 175 2.74 9.33 46.63
CA GLY A 175 3.36 8.31 45.79
C GLY A 175 4.20 8.90 44.66
N GLY A 176 4.94 8.01 44.00
CA GLY A 176 5.73 8.29 42.82
C GLY A 176 6.99 9.09 43.13
N ALA A 177 7.86 9.17 42.14
CA ALA A 177 9.06 9.99 42.17
C ALA A 177 9.50 10.23 40.72
N MET A 178 10.34 11.22 40.48
CA MET A 178 11.05 11.33 39.21
C MET A 178 12.45 11.90 39.41
N SER A 179 13.27 11.73 38.38
CA SER A 179 14.57 12.36 38.25
C SER A 179 14.79 12.92 36.85
N LEU A 180 15.64 13.94 36.77
CA LEU A 180 16.12 14.53 35.52
C LEU A 180 17.64 14.69 35.60
N ARG A 181 18.36 14.24 34.59
CA ARG A 181 19.81 14.37 34.42
C ARG A 181 20.13 15.48 33.44
N HIS A 182 21.03 16.38 33.83
CA HIS A 182 21.60 17.41 32.97
C HIS A 182 23.13 17.38 33.13
N GLY A 183 23.83 16.85 32.12
CA GLY A 183 25.26 16.55 32.20
C GLY A 183 25.57 15.49 33.27
N GLU A 184 26.32 15.89 34.29
CA GLU A 184 26.73 15.05 35.42
C GLU A 184 25.82 15.19 36.66
N ARG A 185 24.82 16.09 36.62
CA ARG A 185 23.90 16.34 37.75
C ARG A 185 22.57 15.64 37.53
N ILE A 186 22.04 15.04 38.60
CA ILE A 186 20.73 14.39 38.61
C ILE A 186 19.85 15.08 39.66
N TYR A 187 18.82 15.79 39.21
CA TYR A 187 17.77 16.37 40.06
C TYR A 187 16.77 15.27 40.45
N VAL A 188 16.42 15.12 41.73
CA VAL A 188 15.56 14.03 42.23
C VAL A 188 14.47 14.55 43.15
N THR A 189 13.22 14.10 42.95
CA THR A 189 12.09 14.41 43.84
C THR A 189 12.24 13.72 45.20
N PRO A 190 11.96 14.40 46.33
CA PRO A 190 12.00 13.78 47.65
C PRO A 190 10.83 12.81 47.93
N SER A 191 11.04 11.91 48.90
CA SER A 191 10.04 10.97 49.41
C SER A 191 9.03 11.63 50.35
N GLY A 192 7.82 11.08 50.42
CA GLY A 192 6.83 11.40 51.44
C GLY A 192 6.19 12.79 51.33
N VAL A 193 6.29 13.44 50.17
CA VAL A 193 5.64 14.73 49.89
C VAL A 193 4.69 14.65 48.69
N PRO A 194 3.63 15.49 48.65
CA PRO A 194 2.81 15.70 47.46
C PRO A 194 3.65 16.32 46.33
N LYS A 195 3.60 15.73 45.14
CA LYS A 195 4.50 16.08 44.01
C LYS A 195 4.06 17.34 43.29
N GLU A 196 2.76 17.58 43.22
CA GLU A 196 2.13 18.75 42.61
C GLU A 196 2.48 20.07 43.30
N ARG A 197 3.02 20.02 44.52
CA ARG A 197 3.40 21.17 45.33
C ARG A 197 4.90 21.40 45.45
N LEU A 198 5.72 20.58 44.79
CA LEU A 198 7.18 20.77 44.76
C LEU A 198 7.56 22.14 44.19
N GLN A 199 8.47 22.81 44.87
CA GLN A 199 9.18 23.99 44.36
C GLN A 199 10.60 23.58 43.92
N PRO A 200 11.29 24.37 43.07
CA PRO A 200 12.63 24.05 42.60
C PRO A 200 13.63 23.68 43.72
N GLU A 201 13.52 24.31 44.90
CA GLU A 201 14.41 24.12 46.05
C GLU A 201 14.06 22.88 46.90
N ASP A 202 12.90 22.25 46.67
CA ASP A 202 12.51 20.98 47.31
C ASP A 202 13.24 19.78 46.67
N LEU A 203 13.83 19.94 45.49
CA LEU A 203 14.53 18.89 44.75
C LEU A 203 15.96 18.69 45.25
N TYR A 204 16.30 17.43 45.52
CA TYR A 204 17.68 16.97 45.70
C TYR A 204 18.48 17.11 44.40
N VAL A 205 19.81 17.22 44.51
CA VAL A 205 20.75 17.05 43.39
C VAL A 205 21.80 16.04 43.78
N LEU A 206 21.99 15.04 42.93
CA LEU A 206 23.03 14.02 43.02
C LEU A 206 24.06 14.20 41.89
N ASP A 207 25.24 13.60 42.05
CA ASP A 207 26.13 13.26 40.93
C ASP A 207 25.76 11.88 40.33
N LEU A 208 26.57 11.39 39.38
CA LEU A 208 26.38 10.09 38.73
C LEU A 208 26.71 8.89 39.64
N ASP A 209 27.49 9.09 40.70
CA ASP A 209 27.80 8.08 41.73
C ASP A 209 26.72 8.03 42.83
N GLY A 210 25.78 8.98 42.83
CA GLY A 210 24.69 9.10 43.79
C GLY A 210 24.99 9.93 45.03
N THR A 211 26.14 10.61 45.08
CA THR A 211 26.49 11.51 46.19
C THR A 211 25.57 12.72 46.20
N VAL A 212 25.05 13.09 47.38
CA VAL A 212 24.16 14.25 47.53
C VAL A 212 24.96 15.55 47.43
N LEU A 213 24.97 16.16 46.24
CA LEU A 213 25.53 17.49 45.98
C LEU A 213 24.66 18.61 46.58
N SER A 214 23.35 18.41 46.64
CA SER A 214 22.39 19.38 47.19
C SER A 214 21.17 18.69 47.77
N SER A 215 20.63 19.24 48.86
CA SER A 215 19.43 18.72 49.53
C SER A 215 18.48 19.84 49.94
N PRO A 216 17.17 19.59 49.99
CA PRO A 216 16.18 20.57 50.42
C PRO A 216 16.41 20.99 51.87
N LYS A 217 16.19 22.27 52.15
CA LYS A 217 16.27 22.83 53.50
C LYS A 217 14.98 22.53 54.29
N PRO A 218 15.06 22.23 55.59
CA PRO A 218 13.87 22.01 56.41
C PRO A 218 13.02 23.29 56.48
N LYS A 219 11.77 23.20 56.03
CA LYS A 219 10.79 24.29 56.13
C LYS A 219 10.39 24.49 57.61
N PRO A 220 10.12 25.72 58.09
CA PRO A 220 9.88 25.99 59.51
C PRO A 220 8.85 25.06 60.15
N GLY A 221 9.19 24.50 61.32
CA GLY A 221 8.35 23.54 62.05
C GLY A 221 8.25 22.14 61.43
N LYS A 222 8.96 21.83 60.34
CA LYS A 222 8.95 20.53 59.67
C LYS A 222 10.35 19.92 59.60
N LYS A 223 10.43 18.59 59.66
CA LYS A 223 11.65 17.85 59.27
C LYS A 223 11.88 18.07 57.77
N SER A 224 13.13 18.06 57.32
CA SER A 224 13.38 18.10 55.88
C SER A 224 12.83 16.82 55.23
N PRO A 225 12.32 16.91 53.99
CA PRO A 225 12.00 15.72 53.20
C PRO A 225 13.22 14.80 53.08
N LYS A 226 13.00 13.50 52.88
CA LYS A 226 14.08 12.54 52.58
C LYS A 226 14.29 12.44 51.08
N LEU A 227 15.48 11.99 50.66
CA LEU A 227 15.70 11.49 49.30
C LEU A 227 14.73 10.33 49.03
N SER A 228 14.34 10.11 47.77
CA SER A 228 13.52 8.96 47.40
C SER A 228 14.31 7.65 47.52
N ASP A 229 13.68 6.60 48.06
CA ASP A 229 14.24 5.24 48.03
C ASP A 229 14.35 4.71 46.59
N CYS A 230 13.65 5.34 45.62
CA CYS A 230 13.86 5.15 44.18
C CYS A 230 15.22 5.65 43.66
N ALA A 231 15.98 6.46 44.39
CA ALA A 231 17.17 7.11 43.84
C ALA A 231 18.24 6.15 43.24
N PRO A 232 18.54 4.97 43.82
CA PRO A 232 19.43 3.98 43.19
C PRO A 232 18.89 3.43 41.85
N LEU A 233 17.57 3.29 41.72
CA LEU A 233 16.91 2.80 40.51
C LEU A 233 17.03 3.84 39.39
N PHE A 234 16.89 5.12 39.75
CA PHE A 234 17.08 6.25 38.86
C PHE A 234 18.55 6.37 38.40
N LEU A 235 19.52 6.19 39.31
CA LEU A 235 20.95 6.14 38.97
C LEU A 235 21.25 5.01 37.97
N ASN A 236 20.66 3.83 38.16
CA ASN A 236 20.80 2.71 37.22
C ASN A 236 20.27 3.06 35.82
N ALA A 237 19.12 3.75 35.70
CA ALA A 237 18.64 4.22 34.39
C ALA A 237 19.53 5.34 33.80
N HIS A 238 19.99 6.28 34.62
CA HIS A 238 20.84 7.38 34.16
C HIS A 238 22.22 6.90 33.67
N THR A 239 22.74 5.78 34.18
CA THR A 239 24.02 5.17 33.80
C THR A 239 23.86 4.07 32.74
N LEU A 240 23.06 3.03 32.99
CA LEU A 240 22.87 1.86 32.12
C LEU A 240 21.97 2.11 30.89
N ARG A 241 21.33 3.28 30.81
CA ARG A 241 20.50 3.70 29.66
C ARG A 241 20.81 5.09 29.13
N ASN A 242 21.76 5.82 29.74
CA ASN A 242 21.99 7.24 29.47
C ASN A 242 20.69 8.08 29.49
N ALA A 243 19.73 7.72 30.35
CA ALA A 243 18.46 8.42 30.44
C ALA A 243 18.66 9.89 30.86
N ALA A 244 17.92 10.80 30.24
CA ALA A 244 17.79 12.19 30.69
C ALA A 244 16.66 12.33 31.72
N VAL A 245 15.57 11.56 31.63
CA VAL A 245 14.49 11.58 32.63
C VAL A 245 14.07 10.17 33.00
N VAL A 246 13.76 9.96 34.29
CA VAL A 246 13.18 8.73 34.84
C VAL A 246 11.95 9.10 35.66
N LEU A 247 10.85 8.37 35.47
CA LEU A 247 9.58 8.54 36.14
C LEU A 247 9.20 7.25 36.85
N HIS A 248 8.77 7.37 38.11
CA HIS A 248 8.08 6.35 38.86
C HIS A 248 6.62 6.74 39.08
N SER A 249 5.70 5.90 38.59
CA SER A 249 4.24 6.10 38.60
C SER A 249 3.53 4.96 39.33
N HIS A 250 2.50 5.28 40.11
CA HIS A 250 1.56 4.29 40.68
C HIS A 250 0.17 4.35 40.06
N GLY A 251 0.01 5.00 38.90
CA GLY A 251 -1.30 5.10 38.23
C GLY A 251 -1.94 3.71 38.07
N ILE A 252 -3.25 3.62 38.33
CA ILE A 252 -3.94 2.34 38.56
C ILE A 252 -3.78 1.33 37.41
N THR A 253 -3.65 1.81 36.16
CA THR A 253 -3.43 0.98 34.98
C THR A 253 -2.12 0.19 35.03
N CYS A 254 -1.04 0.74 35.62
CA CYS A 254 0.22 0.02 35.86
C CYS A 254 0.05 -1.15 36.82
N ASN A 255 -0.68 -0.95 37.92
CA ASN A 255 -0.92 -1.97 38.94
C ASN A 255 -1.76 -3.12 38.35
N LEU A 256 -2.82 -2.79 37.62
CA LEU A 256 -3.68 -3.75 36.94
C LEU A 256 -2.95 -4.48 35.80
N ALA A 257 -2.17 -3.80 34.96
CA ALA A 257 -1.37 -4.44 33.92
C ALA A 257 -0.30 -5.39 34.48
N ALA A 258 0.29 -5.07 35.64
CA ALA A 258 1.19 -6.01 36.33
C ALA A 258 0.43 -7.27 36.79
N ALA A 259 -0.78 -7.11 37.32
CA ALA A 259 -1.63 -8.21 37.75
C ALA A 259 -2.17 -9.08 36.60
N LEU A 260 -2.42 -8.50 35.41
CA LEU A 260 -2.69 -9.27 34.17
C LEU A 260 -1.53 -10.21 33.79
N CYS A 261 -0.33 -9.95 34.32
CA CYS A 261 0.87 -10.75 34.12
C CYS A 261 1.24 -11.62 35.34
N ASP A 262 0.37 -11.81 36.34
CA ASP A 262 0.65 -12.73 37.46
C ASP A 262 0.99 -14.14 36.91
N GLY A 263 2.14 -14.68 37.32
CA GLY A 263 2.72 -15.93 36.78
C GLY A 263 3.61 -15.79 35.53
N LYS A 264 3.85 -14.57 35.02
CA LYS A 264 4.73 -14.27 33.87
C LYS A 264 5.88 -13.31 34.26
N SER A 265 6.90 -13.17 33.41
CA SER A 265 8.02 -12.21 33.60
C SER A 265 7.90 -10.94 32.75
N GLU A 266 6.85 -10.80 31.95
CA GLU A 266 6.69 -9.76 30.95
C GLU A 266 5.22 -9.35 30.79
N PHE A 267 4.99 -8.06 30.52
CA PHE A 267 3.81 -7.54 29.87
C PHE A 267 4.12 -7.38 28.38
N ARG A 268 3.20 -7.82 27.53
CA ARG A 268 3.29 -7.71 26.08
C ARG A 268 2.03 -7.08 25.52
N ILE A 269 2.19 -6.19 24.55
CA ILE A 269 1.09 -5.66 23.74
C ILE A 269 1.60 -5.43 22.32
N SER A 270 0.76 -5.69 21.31
CA SER A 270 1.16 -5.62 19.90
C SER A 270 0.20 -4.76 19.10
N HIS A 271 0.69 -4.14 18.02
CA HIS A 271 -0.17 -3.54 16.98
C HIS A 271 -1.23 -2.57 17.54
N GLN A 272 -0.76 -1.62 18.37
CA GLN A 272 -1.53 -0.47 18.82
C GLN A 272 -0.79 0.78 18.37
N GLU A 273 -1.49 1.78 17.83
CA GLU A 273 -0.87 3.00 17.25
C GLU A 273 0.05 3.72 18.27
N MET A 274 -0.33 3.70 19.56
CA MET A 274 0.46 4.29 20.64
C MET A 274 1.81 3.58 20.92
N ILE A 275 2.07 2.40 20.35
CA ILE A 275 3.40 1.75 20.42
C ILE A 275 4.45 2.56 19.65
N LYS A 276 4.07 3.29 18.58
CA LYS A 276 4.95 4.26 17.89
C LYS A 276 5.40 5.41 18.78
N GLY A 277 4.68 5.65 19.87
CA GLY A 277 5.09 6.56 20.92
C GLY A 277 6.24 6.03 21.79
N ILE A 278 6.65 4.77 21.66
CA ILE A 278 7.83 4.23 22.34
C ILE A 278 9.05 4.32 21.41
N THR A 279 10.13 4.94 21.87
CA THR A 279 11.37 5.07 21.07
C THR A 279 11.86 3.70 20.61
N GLY A 280 12.19 3.60 19.31
CA GLY A 280 12.68 2.36 18.70
C GLY A 280 11.61 1.31 18.38
N HIS A 281 10.32 1.65 18.42
CA HIS A 281 9.20 0.77 18.07
C HIS A 281 8.29 1.42 17.00
N GLY A 282 7.78 0.61 16.07
CA GLY A 282 6.72 0.96 15.11
C GLY A 282 5.35 0.41 15.53
N TYR A 283 4.33 0.59 14.69
CA TYR A 283 2.96 0.09 14.98
C TYR A 283 2.95 -1.43 15.12
N THR A 284 3.53 -2.14 14.14
CA THR A 284 3.54 -3.62 14.06
C THR A 284 4.44 -4.30 15.10
N ASP A 285 5.20 -3.54 15.88
CA ASP A 285 6.08 -4.13 16.88
C ASP A 285 5.30 -4.62 18.10
N THR A 286 5.79 -5.71 18.70
CA THR A 286 5.30 -6.16 20.00
C THR A 286 6.13 -5.49 21.08
N LEU A 287 5.52 -4.52 21.76
CA LEU A 287 6.11 -3.87 22.93
C LEU A 287 6.23 -4.88 24.07
N VAL A 288 7.44 -5.02 24.62
CA VAL A 288 7.74 -5.85 25.78
C VAL A 288 8.17 -4.96 26.94
N VAL A 289 7.39 -4.96 28.02
CA VAL A 289 7.74 -4.33 29.30
C VAL A 289 7.99 -5.44 30.31
N PRO A 290 9.23 -5.64 30.78
CA PRO A 290 9.53 -6.68 31.78
C PRO A 290 8.82 -6.38 33.10
N VAL A 291 8.35 -7.43 33.78
CA VAL A 291 7.59 -7.38 35.03
C VAL A 291 8.39 -8.09 36.13
N ILE A 292 8.71 -7.35 37.20
CA ILE A 292 9.41 -7.88 38.36
C ILE A 292 8.52 -7.92 39.61
N ASP A 293 8.82 -8.85 40.51
CA ASP A 293 8.18 -8.93 41.81
C ASP A 293 8.55 -7.72 42.69
N ASN A 294 7.64 -7.38 43.61
CA ASN A 294 7.82 -6.24 44.50
C ASN A 294 8.69 -6.61 45.72
N ALA A 295 9.42 -5.63 46.24
CA ALA A 295 10.20 -5.76 47.46
C ALA A 295 9.60 -4.90 48.59
N PRO A 296 9.78 -5.26 49.88
CA PRO A 296 9.30 -4.46 51.02
C PRO A 296 9.90 -3.05 51.16
N LYS A 297 10.84 -2.67 50.28
CA LYS A 297 11.41 -1.33 50.14
C LYS A 297 11.72 -1.08 48.66
N GLU A 298 11.41 0.10 48.15
CA GLU A 298 11.75 0.53 46.77
C GLU A 298 13.25 0.34 46.47
N SER A 299 14.12 0.72 47.42
CA SER A 299 15.58 0.63 47.30
C SER A 299 16.11 -0.79 47.05
N ALA A 300 15.37 -1.83 47.43
CA ALA A 300 15.73 -3.23 47.14
C ALA A 300 15.38 -3.68 45.70
N LEU A 301 14.63 -2.88 44.93
CA LEU A 301 14.37 -3.12 43.51
C LEU A 301 15.53 -2.66 42.61
N ALA A 302 16.54 -1.97 43.15
CA ALA A 302 17.66 -1.43 42.38
C ALA A 302 18.40 -2.48 41.55
N GLU A 303 18.81 -3.59 42.18
CA GLU A 303 19.53 -4.69 41.55
C GLU A 303 18.62 -5.52 40.60
N PRO A 304 17.38 -5.90 40.98
CA PRO A 304 16.41 -6.45 40.03
C PRO A 304 16.19 -5.59 38.78
N ILE A 305 16.08 -4.27 38.92
CA ILE A 305 15.90 -3.35 37.79
C ILE A 305 17.18 -3.24 36.95
N ALA A 306 18.38 -3.21 37.55
CA ALA A 306 19.65 -3.24 36.81
C ALA A 306 19.80 -4.52 35.97
N LYS A 307 19.55 -5.69 36.56
CA LYS A 307 19.56 -6.99 35.86
C LYS A 307 18.49 -7.06 34.77
N THR A 308 17.33 -6.44 35.01
CA THR A 308 16.27 -6.29 34.00
C THR A 308 16.71 -5.36 32.86
N MET A 309 17.45 -4.28 33.15
CA MET A 309 18.05 -3.45 32.12
C MET A 309 19.11 -4.22 31.32
N GLU A 310 19.96 -5.02 31.94
CA GLU A 310 20.94 -5.85 31.22
C GLU A 310 20.26 -6.87 30.29
N ALA A 311 19.18 -7.52 30.76
CA ALA A 311 18.43 -8.50 29.98
C ALA A 311 17.56 -7.90 28.85
N TYR A 312 17.02 -6.69 29.04
CA TYR A 312 16.11 -6.04 28.09
C TYR A 312 16.69 -4.71 27.54
N PRO A 313 17.79 -4.73 26.76
CA PRO A 313 18.55 -3.53 26.35
C PRO A 313 17.71 -2.43 25.68
N LYS A 314 16.64 -2.81 24.96
CA LYS A 314 15.74 -1.88 24.25
C LYS A 314 14.54 -1.37 25.05
N THR A 315 14.26 -1.89 26.25
CA THR A 315 13.06 -1.44 26.99
C THR A 315 13.24 -0.01 27.51
N PRO A 316 12.19 0.84 27.47
CA PRO A 316 12.15 2.12 28.15
C PRO A 316 11.71 2.01 29.61
N ALA A 317 11.34 0.82 30.10
CA ALA A 317 10.62 0.67 31.36
C ALA A 317 10.77 -0.69 32.06
N VAL A 318 10.46 -0.72 33.35
CA VAL A 318 10.19 -1.94 34.14
C VAL A 318 8.89 -1.76 34.92
N LEU A 319 8.03 -2.76 34.91
CA LEU A 319 6.77 -2.78 35.66
C LEU A 319 6.93 -3.62 36.94
N VAL A 320 6.37 -3.18 38.06
CA VAL A 320 6.56 -3.81 39.38
C VAL A 320 5.22 -4.26 39.97
N ARG A 321 5.12 -5.53 40.34
CA ARG A 321 3.86 -6.16 40.80
C ARG A 321 3.21 -5.42 41.94
N ARG A 322 1.91 -5.12 41.80
CA ARG A 322 1.10 -4.48 42.85
C ARG A 322 1.72 -3.17 43.40
N HIS A 323 2.51 -2.48 42.56
CA HIS A 323 3.31 -1.32 42.95
C HIS A 323 3.17 -0.18 41.94
N GLY A 324 3.63 -0.36 40.69
CA GLY A 324 3.75 0.73 39.74
C GLY A 324 4.73 0.49 38.60
N LEU A 325 5.03 1.55 37.85
CA LEU A 325 5.90 1.58 36.68
C LEU A 325 7.16 2.40 36.98
N PHE A 326 8.31 1.97 36.47
CA PHE A 326 9.51 2.79 36.27
C PHE A 326 9.72 2.94 34.77
N VAL A 327 9.75 4.16 34.24
CA VAL A 327 9.91 4.47 32.80
C VAL A 327 10.90 5.60 32.61
N TRP A 328 11.70 5.56 31.53
CA TRP A 328 12.74 6.54 31.25
C TRP A 328 12.80 6.93 29.77
N GLY A 329 13.50 8.03 29.49
CA GLY A 329 13.79 8.53 28.15
C GLY A 329 15.10 9.30 28.09
N ASP A 330 15.66 9.40 26.88
CA ASP A 330 16.85 10.17 26.51
C ASP A 330 16.60 11.68 26.41
N SER A 331 15.33 12.09 26.42
CA SER A 331 14.87 13.47 26.66
C SER A 331 13.67 13.48 27.61
N TRP A 332 13.23 14.66 28.07
CA TRP A 332 12.02 14.77 28.89
C TRP A 332 10.76 14.53 28.06
N GLU A 333 10.73 14.98 26.81
CA GLU A 333 9.69 14.69 25.83
C GLU A 333 9.57 13.20 25.59
N ALA A 334 10.71 12.50 25.44
CA ALA A 334 10.75 11.06 25.28
C ALA A 334 10.21 10.32 26.52
N ALA A 335 10.67 10.67 27.72
CA ALA A 335 10.20 10.03 28.95
C ALA A 335 8.70 10.28 29.21
N LYS A 336 8.21 11.51 28.96
CA LYS A 336 6.78 11.86 29.02
C LYS A 336 5.96 11.04 28.02
N ARG A 337 6.37 11.05 26.75
CA ARG A 337 5.75 10.30 25.64
C ARG A 337 5.72 8.80 25.94
N HIS A 338 6.80 8.23 26.49
CA HIS A 338 6.84 6.83 26.93
C HIS A 338 5.83 6.55 28.03
N ALA A 339 5.74 7.42 29.04
CA ALA A 339 4.80 7.25 30.14
C ALA A 339 3.33 7.34 29.67
N GLU A 340 2.98 8.34 28.87
CA GLU A 340 1.62 8.51 28.30
C GLU A 340 1.21 7.31 27.46
N CYS A 341 2.08 6.86 26.56
CA CYS A 341 1.82 5.69 25.73
C CYS A 341 1.74 4.39 26.56
N LEU A 342 2.61 4.19 27.55
CA LEU A 342 2.54 3.02 28.42
C LEU A 342 1.25 2.99 29.25
N HIS A 343 0.85 4.11 29.85
CA HIS A 343 -0.41 4.18 30.61
C HIS A 343 -1.64 3.90 29.73
N TYR A 344 -1.69 4.44 28.52
CA TYR A 344 -2.74 4.15 27.53
C TYR A 344 -2.74 2.68 27.10
N LEU A 345 -1.56 2.10 26.83
CA LEU A 345 -1.44 0.70 26.39
C LEU A 345 -1.79 -0.28 27.51
N PHE A 346 -1.49 0.06 28.77
CA PHE A 346 -1.96 -0.68 29.94
C PHE A 346 -3.48 -0.62 30.09
N GLU A 347 -4.09 0.56 29.95
CA GLU A 347 -5.55 0.72 29.94
C GLU A 347 -6.21 -0.08 28.80
N THR A 348 -5.63 0.00 27.60
CA THR A 348 -6.07 -0.74 26.41
C THR A 348 -6.05 -2.25 26.66
N ALA A 349 -4.97 -2.79 27.25
CA ALA A 349 -4.91 -4.21 27.62
C ALA A 349 -5.96 -4.61 28.66
N ILE A 350 -6.29 -3.73 29.61
CA ILE A 350 -7.32 -3.97 30.64
C ILE A 350 -8.72 -3.99 30.00
N GLU A 351 -9.06 -3.02 29.16
CA GLU A 351 -10.37 -2.99 28.47
C GLU A 351 -10.50 -4.10 27.43
N MET A 352 -9.47 -4.37 26.63
CA MET A 352 -9.44 -5.54 25.74
C MET A 352 -9.67 -6.83 26.54
N ARG A 353 -9.02 -7.00 27.70
CA ARG A 353 -9.20 -8.21 28.51
C ARG A 353 -10.60 -8.31 29.13
N LYS A 354 -11.22 -7.20 29.55
CA LYS A 354 -12.64 -7.17 29.97
C LYS A 354 -13.58 -7.57 28.83
N LEU A 355 -13.27 -7.15 27.60
CA LEU A 355 -14.00 -7.49 26.36
C LEU A 355 -13.62 -8.87 25.79
N GLN A 356 -12.79 -9.66 26.49
CA GLN A 356 -12.30 -10.98 26.09
C GLN A 356 -11.43 -11.00 24.81
N LEU A 357 -10.92 -9.85 24.39
CA LEU A 357 -9.95 -9.71 23.31
C LEU A 357 -8.53 -10.01 23.83
N ASP A 358 -7.69 -10.60 22.97
CA ASP A 358 -6.26 -10.78 23.26
C ASP A 358 -5.47 -9.59 22.71
N PHE A 359 -4.75 -8.91 23.60
CA PHE A 359 -3.93 -7.73 23.29
C PHE A 359 -2.46 -8.07 22.98
N THR A 360 -2.07 -9.34 23.12
CA THR A 360 -0.68 -9.80 22.92
C THR A 360 -0.40 -10.22 21.47
N VAL A 361 -1.45 -10.56 20.73
CA VAL A 361 -1.44 -10.82 19.28
C VAL A 361 -1.63 -9.52 18.48
N PRO A 362 -1.28 -9.48 17.19
CA PRO A 362 -1.82 -8.46 16.28
C PRO A 362 -3.35 -8.44 16.35
N PRO A 363 -4.02 -7.29 16.20
CA PRO A 363 -5.46 -7.28 15.96
C PRO A 363 -5.71 -8.08 14.70
N VAL A 364 -6.86 -8.77 14.65
CA VAL A 364 -7.36 -9.32 13.41
C VAL A 364 -7.94 -8.18 12.57
N SER A 365 -7.05 -7.36 12.01
CA SER A 365 -7.09 -7.13 10.57
C SER A 365 -7.28 -8.48 9.89
N ALA A 366 -7.95 -8.57 8.76
CA ALA A 366 -8.14 -9.85 8.06
C ALA A 366 -6.82 -10.50 7.56
N VAL A 367 -5.65 -9.96 7.93
CA VAL A 367 -4.32 -10.19 7.33
C VAL A 367 -3.17 -9.90 8.30
N SER A 368 -2.07 -10.62 8.10
CA SER A 368 -0.72 -10.36 8.65
C SER A 368 0.31 -10.58 7.50
N SER A 369 1.57 -11.04 7.60
CA SER A 369 2.48 -11.34 8.72
C SER A 369 3.94 -11.24 8.23
N ASN A 370 4.66 -10.14 8.53
CA ASN A 370 6.04 -9.97 8.03
C ASN A 370 7.08 -10.84 8.76
N GLY A 371 7.45 -11.94 8.11
CA GLY A 371 8.89 -12.17 7.86
C GLY A 371 9.36 -11.31 6.68
N SER A 372 10.43 -11.72 5.99
CA SER A 372 10.42 -11.57 4.53
C SER A 372 9.57 -12.73 4.03
N SER A 373 8.37 -12.41 3.56
CA SER A 373 7.36 -13.39 3.16
C SER A 373 7.80 -14.21 1.96
N MET A 374 7.04 -15.22 1.57
CA MET A 374 7.30 -15.96 0.33
C MET A 374 7.25 -15.04 -0.89
N ALA A 375 6.40 -14.01 -0.87
CA ALA A 375 6.19 -13.04 -1.94
C ALA A 375 7.19 -11.86 -1.97
N GLU A 376 7.69 -11.38 -0.82
CA GLU A 376 8.67 -10.28 -0.77
C GLU A 376 10.11 -10.67 -1.19
N LYS A 377 10.31 -11.91 -1.66
CA LYS A 377 11.58 -12.37 -2.24
C LYS A 377 11.67 -12.14 -3.75
N HIS A 378 10.56 -11.77 -4.38
CA HIS A 378 10.40 -11.63 -5.83
C HIS A 378 10.32 -10.15 -6.24
N LYS A 379 10.71 -9.83 -7.48
CA LYS A 379 10.55 -8.48 -8.05
C LYS A 379 9.12 -8.23 -8.53
N VAL A 380 8.38 -9.31 -8.81
CA VAL A 380 6.98 -9.29 -9.26
C VAL A 380 6.19 -10.41 -8.60
N VAL A 381 4.97 -10.10 -8.16
CA VAL A 381 3.95 -11.09 -7.79
C VAL A 381 2.82 -11.01 -8.82
N MET A 382 2.58 -12.12 -9.51
CA MET A 382 1.47 -12.29 -10.44
C MET A 382 0.32 -13.01 -9.73
N LEU A 383 -0.89 -12.46 -9.81
CA LEU A 383 -2.09 -12.96 -9.15
C LEU A 383 -3.16 -13.32 -10.17
N ASP A 384 -3.90 -14.40 -9.93
CA ASP A 384 -5.22 -14.60 -10.54
C ASP A 384 -6.33 -13.85 -9.77
N ILE A 385 -7.48 -13.72 -10.43
CA ILE A 385 -8.70 -13.15 -9.87
C ILE A 385 -9.51 -14.23 -9.17
N GLU A 386 -10.09 -15.13 -9.95
CA GLU A 386 -11.02 -16.16 -9.51
C GLU A 386 -10.34 -17.16 -8.57
N GLY A 387 -11.05 -17.61 -7.53
CA GLY A 387 -10.51 -18.51 -6.49
C GLY A 387 -9.31 -17.96 -5.68
N THR A 388 -8.83 -16.75 -5.99
CA THR A 388 -7.50 -16.29 -5.57
C THR A 388 -7.56 -14.95 -4.84
N THR A 389 -7.95 -13.88 -5.55
CA THR A 389 -8.24 -12.56 -4.94
C THR A 389 -9.74 -12.28 -4.80
N THR A 390 -10.57 -13.00 -5.56
CA THR A 390 -12.03 -12.84 -5.68
C THR A 390 -12.71 -14.19 -5.44
N PRO A 391 -13.86 -14.25 -4.75
CA PRO A 391 -14.62 -15.48 -4.61
C PRO A 391 -15.05 -16.06 -5.96
N ILE A 392 -14.87 -17.37 -6.16
CA ILE A 392 -15.32 -18.08 -7.37
C ILE A 392 -16.84 -17.93 -7.59
N THR A 393 -17.60 -17.90 -6.49
CA THR A 393 -19.04 -17.60 -6.47
C THR A 393 -19.38 -16.18 -6.94
N PHE A 394 -18.50 -15.18 -6.77
CA PHE A 394 -18.77 -13.84 -7.28
C PHE A 394 -18.74 -13.79 -8.82
N VAL A 395 -17.83 -14.55 -9.44
CA VAL A 395 -17.74 -14.62 -10.91
C VAL A 395 -18.91 -15.43 -11.48
N HIS A 396 -19.15 -16.63 -10.94
CA HIS A 396 -20.16 -17.55 -11.46
C HIS A 396 -21.61 -17.22 -11.06
N ASP A 397 -21.86 -16.75 -9.83
CA ASP A 397 -23.22 -16.54 -9.30
C ASP A 397 -23.67 -15.07 -9.37
N ILE A 398 -22.78 -14.12 -9.67
CA ILE A 398 -23.11 -12.68 -9.76
C ILE A 398 -22.69 -12.07 -11.11
N LEU A 399 -21.41 -12.14 -11.53
CA LEU A 399 -20.96 -11.44 -12.75
C LEU A 399 -21.57 -12.00 -14.04
N PHE A 400 -21.65 -13.32 -14.22
CA PHE A 400 -22.27 -13.91 -15.41
C PHE A 400 -23.81 -13.83 -15.39
N PRO A 401 -24.52 -14.11 -14.27
CA PRO A 401 -25.96 -13.89 -14.17
C PRO A 401 -26.38 -12.44 -14.40
N TYR A 402 -25.62 -11.46 -13.89
CA TYR A 402 -25.88 -10.05 -14.19
C TYR A 402 -25.91 -9.77 -15.70
N VAL A 403 -25.03 -10.41 -16.49
CA VAL A 403 -25.04 -10.27 -17.96
C VAL A 403 -26.30 -10.92 -18.56
N THR A 404 -26.65 -12.14 -18.16
CA THR A 404 -27.84 -12.80 -18.74
C THR A 404 -29.14 -12.07 -18.39
N ASP A 405 -29.22 -11.51 -17.19
CA ASP A 405 -30.46 -10.97 -16.64
C ASP A 405 -30.67 -9.51 -17.08
N ASN A 406 -29.60 -8.80 -17.44
CA ASN A 406 -29.67 -7.39 -17.85
C ASN A 406 -29.40 -7.13 -19.34
N ALA A 407 -29.05 -8.14 -20.14
CA ALA A 407 -28.74 -7.94 -21.58
C ALA A 407 -29.87 -7.24 -22.33
N GLU A 408 -31.12 -7.59 -22.03
CA GLU A 408 -32.32 -6.98 -22.62
C GLU A 408 -32.43 -5.50 -22.23
N ARG A 409 -32.44 -5.22 -20.91
CA ARG A 409 -32.49 -3.85 -20.36
C ARG A 409 -31.36 -2.97 -20.89
N PHE A 410 -30.13 -3.49 -20.96
CA PHE A 410 -28.97 -2.80 -21.51
C PHE A 410 -29.19 -2.47 -22.99
N LEU A 411 -29.47 -3.47 -23.83
CA LEU A 411 -29.64 -3.28 -25.27
C LEU A 411 -30.80 -2.31 -25.60
N HIS A 412 -31.90 -2.29 -24.85
CA HIS A 412 -32.94 -1.27 -25.05
C HIS A 412 -32.48 0.15 -24.64
N GLN A 413 -31.72 0.28 -23.54
CA GLN A 413 -31.25 1.57 -23.01
C GLN A 413 -30.13 2.19 -23.85
N THR A 414 -29.16 1.39 -24.30
CA THR A 414 -27.94 1.87 -24.96
C THR A 414 -27.98 1.71 -26.48
N TRP A 415 -29.08 1.19 -27.06
CA TRP A 415 -29.16 0.79 -28.47
C TRP A 415 -28.51 1.76 -29.46
N ASP A 416 -28.85 3.05 -29.35
CA ASP A 416 -28.45 4.09 -30.30
C ASP A 416 -27.04 4.66 -30.02
N ALA A 417 -26.31 4.12 -29.03
CA ALA A 417 -24.92 4.45 -28.75
C ALA A 417 -23.97 3.77 -29.75
N PRO A 418 -22.93 4.47 -30.27
CA PRO A 418 -21.97 3.90 -31.22
C PRO A 418 -21.29 2.62 -30.73
N GLU A 419 -20.99 2.54 -29.43
CA GLU A 419 -20.33 1.41 -28.78
C GLU A 419 -21.24 0.17 -28.78
N THR A 420 -22.53 0.32 -28.47
CA THR A 420 -23.50 -0.78 -28.50
C THR A 420 -23.80 -1.23 -29.93
N GLN A 421 -23.86 -0.32 -30.90
CA GLN A 421 -23.97 -0.69 -32.32
C GLN A 421 -22.75 -1.48 -32.81
N ALA A 422 -21.54 -1.17 -32.32
CA ALA A 422 -20.33 -1.94 -32.63
C ALA A 422 -20.35 -3.34 -32.01
N ASP A 423 -20.78 -3.50 -30.75
CA ASP A 423 -20.96 -4.80 -30.10
C ASP A 423 -21.98 -5.68 -30.84
N VAL A 424 -23.13 -5.10 -31.21
CA VAL A 424 -24.20 -5.79 -31.96
C VAL A 424 -23.70 -6.27 -33.32
N ALA A 425 -22.98 -5.43 -34.07
CA ALA A 425 -22.39 -5.82 -35.34
C ALA A 425 -21.38 -6.98 -35.18
N ALA A 426 -20.51 -6.90 -34.17
CA ALA A 426 -19.50 -7.93 -33.90
C ALA A 426 -20.13 -9.26 -33.45
N LEU A 427 -21.22 -9.24 -32.67
CA LEU A 427 -21.98 -10.44 -32.29
C LEU A 427 -22.69 -11.08 -33.49
N LEU A 428 -23.24 -10.27 -34.39
CA LEU A 428 -23.87 -10.74 -35.63
C LEU A 428 -22.85 -11.39 -36.59
N ASP A 429 -21.62 -10.86 -36.67
CA ASP A 429 -20.56 -11.49 -37.46
C ASP A 429 -20.03 -12.78 -36.84
N GLN A 430 -19.88 -12.85 -35.51
CA GLN A 430 -19.54 -14.10 -34.82
C GLN A 430 -20.63 -15.18 -35.00
N HIS A 431 -21.91 -14.80 -35.02
CA HIS A 431 -23.00 -15.76 -35.24
C HIS A 431 -22.92 -16.41 -36.63
N LYS A 432 -22.65 -15.63 -37.68
CA LYS A 432 -22.42 -16.16 -39.05
C LYS A 432 -21.25 -17.15 -39.08
N GLN A 433 -20.19 -16.86 -38.33
CA GLN A 433 -19.04 -17.76 -38.18
C GLN A 433 -19.44 -19.04 -37.44
N ASP A 434 -20.17 -18.94 -36.33
CA ASP A 434 -20.63 -20.10 -35.54
C ASP A 434 -21.60 -21.03 -36.32
N VAL A 435 -22.42 -20.48 -37.21
CA VAL A 435 -23.24 -21.26 -38.15
C VAL A 435 -22.35 -21.96 -39.19
N THR A 436 -21.32 -21.27 -39.69
CA THR A 436 -20.36 -21.83 -40.68
C THR A 436 -19.51 -22.95 -40.08
N ASP A 437 -19.09 -22.80 -38.82
CA ASP A 437 -18.30 -23.78 -38.07
C ASP A 437 -19.16 -24.93 -37.47
N GLY A 438 -20.48 -24.94 -37.73
CA GLY A 438 -21.38 -26.02 -37.32
C GLY A 438 -21.65 -26.09 -35.81
N VAL A 439 -21.48 -24.99 -35.07
CA VAL A 439 -21.64 -24.93 -33.61
C VAL A 439 -23.12 -24.93 -33.17
N ASN A 440 -24.05 -24.83 -34.13
CA ASN A 440 -25.51 -24.82 -33.93
C ASN A 440 -26.00 -23.74 -32.93
N PRO A 441 -25.67 -22.45 -33.14
CA PRO A 441 -26.21 -21.37 -32.33
C PRO A 441 -27.74 -21.23 -32.48
N PRO A 442 -28.44 -20.60 -31.51
CA PRO A 442 -29.84 -20.21 -31.68
C PRO A 442 -30.01 -19.24 -32.86
N ALA A 443 -31.23 -19.15 -33.38
CA ALA A 443 -31.54 -18.28 -34.52
C ALA A 443 -31.34 -16.80 -34.16
N LEU A 444 -30.61 -16.09 -35.03
CA LEU A 444 -30.35 -14.66 -34.96
C LEU A 444 -30.31 -14.13 -36.40
N ASP A 445 -31.09 -13.09 -36.70
CA ASP A 445 -31.22 -12.53 -38.05
C ASP A 445 -31.18 -11.00 -38.00
N ALA A 446 -30.18 -10.42 -38.67
CA ALA A 446 -29.95 -8.98 -38.77
C ALA A 446 -31.04 -8.22 -39.55
N GLN A 447 -31.95 -8.93 -40.22
CA GLN A 447 -33.02 -8.34 -41.04
C GLN A 447 -34.32 -8.08 -40.25
N GLN A 448 -34.34 -8.42 -38.95
CA GLN A 448 -35.47 -8.22 -38.05
C GLN A 448 -35.59 -6.77 -37.56
N ASP A 449 -36.80 -6.38 -37.16
CA ASP A 449 -37.04 -5.14 -36.41
C ASP A 449 -36.39 -5.16 -35.02
N LYS A 450 -36.01 -3.96 -34.52
CA LYS A 450 -35.20 -3.74 -33.29
C LYS A 450 -35.58 -4.66 -32.13
N GLU A 451 -36.86 -4.74 -31.79
CA GLU A 451 -37.32 -5.47 -30.61
C GLU A 451 -37.07 -6.98 -30.73
N LYS A 452 -37.34 -7.58 -31.90
CA LYS A 452 -37.05 -9.01 -32.17
C LYS A 452 -35.55 -9.27 -32.28
N LEU A 453 -34.80 -8.34 -32.86
CA LEU A 453 -33.34 -8.43 -32.91
C LEU A 453 -32.73 -8.40 -31.49
N ILE A 454 -33.26 -7.59 -30.57
CA ILE A 454 -32.86 -7.60 -29.16
C ILE A 454 -33.24 -8.93 -28.50
N GLU A 455 -34.47 -9.44 -28.68
CA GLU A 455 -34.89 -10.76 -28.16
C GLU A 455 -33.95 -11.89 -28.61
N ALA A 456 -33.62 -11.93 -29.91
CA ALA A 456 -32.71 -12.91 -30.50
C ALA A 456 -31.25 -12.74 -30.00
N LEU A 457 -30.76 -11.51 -29.87
CA LEU A 457 -29.44 -11.21 -29.30
C LEU A 457 -29.37 -11.68 -27.84
N VAL A 458 -30.40 -11.42 -27.03
CA VAL A 458 -30.48 -11.85 -25.63
C VAL A 458 -30.47 -13.38 -25.52
N HIS A 459 -31.20 -14.08 -26.40
CA HIS A 459 -31.16 -15.54 -26.44
C HIS A 459 -29.77 -16.08 -26.84
N TYR A 460 -29.12 -15.47 -27.85
CA TYR A 460 -27.77 -15.83 -28.27
C TYR A 460 -26.71 -15.53 -27.20
N ILE A 461 -26.82 -14.42 -26.46
CA ILE A 461 -25.98 -14.09 -25.30
C ILE A 461 -26.16 -15.14 -24.20
N LYS A 462 -27.41 -15.44 -23.81
CA LYS A 462 -27.74 -16.47 -22.80
C LYS A 462 -27.20 -17.84 -23.18
N TRP A 463 -27.32 -18.25 -24.45
CA TRP A 463 -26.76 -19.50 -24.95
C TRP A 463 -25.22 -19.52 -24.88
N ASN A 464 -24.54 -18.44 -25.29
CA ASN A 464 -23.08 -18.37 -25.22
C ASN A 464 -22.57 -18.43 -23.78
N VAL A 465 -23.20 -17.71 -22.84
CA VAL A 465 -22.83 -17.75 -21.41
C VAL A 465 -23.10 -19.14 -20.82
N GLY A 466 -24.27 -19.72 -21.08
CA GLY A 466 -24.63 -21.06 -20.58
C GLY A 466 -23.78 -22.21 -21.16
N ALA A 467 -23.18 -22.02 -22.34
CA ALA A 467 -22.22 -22.94 -22.96
C ALA A 467 -20.74 -22.54 -22.72
N ASP A 468 -20.48 -21.63 -21.78
CA ASP A 468 -19.16 -21.10 -21.40
C ASP A 468 -18.28 -20.56 -22.55
N ARG A 469 -18.89 -20.11 -23.66
CA ARG A 469 -18.19 -19.75 -24.90
C ARG A 469 -17.45 -18.43 -24.75
N LYS A 470 -16.12 -18.50 -24.64
CA LYS A 470 -15.21 -17.35 -24.44
C LYS A 470 -14.97 -16.50 -25.70
N ILE A 471 -15.97 -16.29 -26.55
CA ILE A 471 -15.87 -15.54 -27.83
C ILE A 471 -15.55 -14.05 -27.60
N GLY A 472 -14.81 -13.46 -28.55
CA GLY A 472 -14.32 -12.08 -28.45
C GLY A 472 -15.42 -11.02 -28.31
N PRO A 473 -16.43 -10.98 -29.20
CA PRO A 473 -17.50 -9.97 -29.14
C PRO A 473 -18.35 -10.02 -27.86
N LEU A 474 -18.59 -11.21 -27.29
CA LEU A 474 -19.27 -11.31 -25.99
C LEU A 474 -18.43 -10.69 -24.88
N LYS A 475 -17.11 -10.92 -24.84
CA LYS A 475 -16.21 -10.28 -23.86
C LYS A 475 -16.17 -8.75 -23.97
N ALA A 476 -16.49 -8.18 -25.15
CA ALA A 476 -16.62 -6.73 -25.34
C ALA A 476 -17.92 -6.20 -24.72
N LEU A 477 -19.07 -6.74 -25.15
CA LEU A 477 -20.39 -6.37 -24.61
C LEU A 477 -20.47 -6.57 -23.09
N GLN A 478 -19.95 -7.70 -22.57
CA GLN A 478 -19.84 -7.95 -21.13
C GLN A 478 -19.05 -6.84 -20.43
N GLY A 479 -17.96 -6.35 -21.02
CA GLY A 479 -17.17 -5.24 -20.49
C GLY A 479 -17.97 -3.94 -20.36
N HIS A 480 -18.78 -3.60 -21.36
CA HIS A 480 -19.65 -2.40 -21.32
C HIS A 480 -20.83 -2.57 -20.35
N MET A 481 -21.43 -3.76 -20.28
CA MET A 481 -22.49 -4.08 -19.32
C MET A 481 -22.01 -4.03 -17.86
N TRP A 482 -20.82 -4.59 -17.59
CA TRP A 482 -20.20 -4.53 -16.26
C TRP A 482 -19.80 -3.09 -15.91
N LEU A 483 -19.28 -2.31 -16.86
CA LEU A 483 -19.00 -0.87 -16.66
C LEU A 483 -20.24 -0.12 -16.18
N GLN A 484 -21.37 -0.23 -16.90
CA GLN A 484 -22.63 0.41 -16.49
C GLN A 484 -23.11 -0.09 -15.11
N GLY A 485 -23.00 -1.40 -14.85
CA GLY A 485 -23.38 -1.98 -13.56
C GLY A 485 -22.55 -1.43 -12.39
N TYR A 486 -21.24 -1.30 -12.57
CA TYR A 486 -20.36 -0.73 -11.56
C TYR A 486 -20.54 0.79 -11.37
N GLU A 487 -20.69 1.55 -12.46
CA GLU A 487 -20.88 3.00 -12.41
C GLU A 487 -22.23 3.43 -11.82
N SER A 488 -23.28 2.62 -12.04
CA SER A 488 -24.59 2.80 -11.38
C SER A 488 -24.64 2.29 -9.94
N GLY A 489 -23.65 1.49 -9.51
CA GLY A 489 -23.63 0.83 -8.21
C GLY A 489 -24.56 -0.39 -8.09
N GLU A 490 -25.14 -0.86 -9.20
CA GLU A 490 -25.90 -2.12 -9.26
C GLU A 490 -24.98 -3.35 -9.13
N LEU A 491 -23.70 -3.22 -9.54
CA LEU A 491 -22.62 -4.15 -9.23
C LEU A 491 -21.62 -3.52 -8.27
N LYS A 492 -21.04 -4.37 -7.41
CA LYS A 492 -19.83 -4.06 -6.65
C LYS A 492 -18.96 -5.31 -6.59
N ALA A 493 -17.66 -5.18 -6.89
CA ALA A 493 -16.78 -6.33 -6.98
C ALA A 493 -16.40 -6.85 -5.59
N LEU A 494 -16.55 -8.16 -5.34
CA LEU A 494 -16.14 -8.75 -4.06
C LEU A 494 -14.67 -9.18 -4.12
N VAL A 495 -13.83 -8.53 -3.32
CA VAL A 495 -12.43 -8.91 -3.15
C VAL A 495 -12.25 -9.44 -1.73
N TYR A 496 -11.47 -10.51 -1.52
CA TYR A 496 -11.24 -11.02 -0.17
C TYR A 496 -10.58 -9.95 0.71
N ASP A 497 -10.99 -9.84 1.99
CA ASP A 497 -10.50 -8.82 2.93
C ASP A 497 -8.98 -8.80 3.12
N ASP A 498 -8.31 -9.90 2.76
CA ASP A 498 -6.87 -10.07 2.86
C ASP A 498 -6.04 -9.66 1.65
N VAL A 499 -6.68 -9.35 0.53
CA VAL A 499 -6.00 -8.90 -0.67
C VAL A 499 -5.48 -7.46 -0.51
N PRO A 500 -6.27 -6.43 -0.12
CA PRO A 500 -5.79 -5.05 -0.11
C PRO A 500 -4.56 -4.82 0.78
N PRO A 501 -4.49 -5.32 2.03
CA PRO A 501 -3.30 -5.13 2.86
C PRO A 501 -2.08 -5.94 2.40
N CYS A 502 -2.28 -7.05 1.67
CA CYS A 502 -1.18 -7.75 0.99
C CYS A 502 -0.67 -6.94 -0.21
N LEU A 503 -1.56 -6.42 -1.06
CA LEU A 503 -1.19 -5.52 -2.17
C LEU A 503 -0.39 -4.31 -1.67
N GLU A 504 -0.85 -3.68 -0.58
CA GLU A 504 -0.17 -2.55 0.04
C GLU A 504 1.22 -2.93 0.60
N ARG A 505 1.34 -4.08 1.27
CA ARG A 505 2.60 -4.64 1.79
C ARG A 505 3.63 -4.93 0.70
N LEU A 506 3.18 -5.49 -0.42
CA LEU A 506 4.03 -5.77 -1.59
C LEU A 506 4.54 -4.48 -2.22
N CYS A 507 3.65 -3.52 -2.50
CA CYS A 507 4.05 -2.21 -3.04
C CYS A 507 4.97 -1.42 -2.10
N ALA A 508 4.71 -1.43 -0.79
CA ALA A 508 5.57 -0.80 0.21
C ALA A 508 6.97 -1.43 0.28
N SER A 509 7.09 -2.72 -0.08
CA SER A 509 8.36 -3.45 -0.18
C SER A 509 9.05 -3.30 -1.54
N GLY A 510 8.49 -2.50 -2.47
CA GLY A 510 9.00 -2.31 -3.82
C GLY A 510 8.71 -3.46 -4.78
N VAL A 511 7.86 -4.42 -4.38
CA VAL A 511 7.42 -5.54 -5.21
C VAL A 511 6.30 -5.07 -6.13
N ARG A 512 6.43 -5.30 -7.44
CA ARG A 512 5.37 -5.01 -8.40
C ARG A 512 4.29 -6.09 -8.33
N VAL A 513 3.02 -5.71 -8.36
CA VAL A 513 1.92 -6.68 -8.41
C VAL A 513 1.22 -6.59 -9.76
N GLY A 514 1.02 -7.73 -10.41
CA GLY A 514 0.33 -7.85 -11.69
C GLY A 514 -0.79 -8.88 -11.64
N ILE A 515 -1.77 -8.73 -12.53
CA ILE A 515 -2.90 -9.66 -12.67
C ILE A 515 -2.73 -10.51 -13.94
N TYR A 516 -3.06 -11.81 -13.87
CA TYR A 516 -3.25 -12.64 -15.06
C TYR A 516 -4.51 -13.50 -14.92
N SER A 517 -5.55 -13.20 -15.71
CA SER A 517 -6.85 -13.88 -15.60
C SER A 517 -7.55 -14.10 -16.95
N SER A 518 -8.66 -14.85 -16.95
CA SER A 518 -9.39 -15.26 -18.16
C SER A 518 -10.29 -14.14 -18.73
N GLY A 519 -10.73 -13.22 -17.87
CA GLY A 519 -11.44 -11.99 -18.23
C GLY A 519 -10.53 -10.98 -18.94
N SER A 520 -11.12 -10.10 -19.76
CA SER A 520 -10.38 -9.06 -20.48
C SER A 520 -9.72 -8.06 -19.52
N ARG A 521 -8.59 -7.45 -19.90
CA ARG A 521 -7.91 -6.43 -19.06
C ARG A 521 -8.84 -5.31 -18.59
N GLN A 522 -9.85 -4.95 -19.39
CA GLN A 522 -10.86 -3.97 -19.01
C GLN A 522 -11.72 -4.48 -17.84
N ALA A 523 -12.25 -5.70 -17.92
CA ALA A 523 -13.02 -6.30 -16.83
C ALA A 523 -12.17 -6.44 -15.54
N GLN A 524 -10.88 -6.77 -15.68
CA GLN A 524 -9.94 -6.82 -14.55
C GLN A 524 -9.76 -5.43 -13.90
N LYS A 525 -9.47 -4.38 -14.71
CA LYS A 525 -9.36 -2.99 -14.23
C LYS A 525 -10.64 -2.55 -13.51
N LEU A 526 -11.83 -2.85 -14.06
CA LEU A 526 -13.12 -2.49 -13.47
C LEU A 526 -13.39 -3.21 -12.14
N LEU A 527 -13.09 -4.51 -12.05
CA LEU A 527 -13.23 -5.29 -10.83
C LEU A 527 -12.39 -4.69 -9.68
N PHE A 528 -11.13 -4.34 -9.94
CA PHE A 528 -10.27 -3.72 -8.93
C PHE A 528 -10.57 -2.23 -8.68
N GLN A 529 -11.19 -1.52 -9.63
CA GLN A 529 -11.64 -0.13 -9.45
C GLN A 529 -12.87 -0.02 -8.55
N TYR A 530 -13.85 -0.89 -8.77
CA TYR A 530 -15.17 -0.85 -8.15
C TYR A 530 -15.34 -1.95 -7.10
N SER A 531 -14.24 -2.31 -6.41
CA SER A 531 -14.26 -3.33 -5.37
C SER A 531 -15.01 -2.87 -4.11
N ASP A 532 -15.45 -3.83 -3.31
CA ASP A 532 -16.07 -3.57 -2.02
C ASP A 532 -15.10 -2.92 -1.03
N LYS A 533 -13.78 -3.04 -1.29
CA LYS A 533 -12.65 -2.41 -0.58
C LYS A 533 -12.19 -1.08 -1.18
N GLY A 534 -12.86 -0.56 -2.21
CA GLY A 534 -12.51 0.67 -2.93
C GLY A 534 -11.63 0.44 -4.16
N ASP A 535 -10.99 1.50 -4.67
CA ASP A 535 -10.09 1.39 -5.84
C ASP A 535 -8.72 0.83 -5.44
N LEU A 536 -8.46 -0.39 -5.87
CA LEU A 536 -7.22 -1.15 -5.62
C LEU A 536 -6.21 -1.04 -6.76
N ARG A 537 -6.56 -0.40 -7.90
CA ARG A 537 -5.68 -0.31 -9.08
C ARG A 537 -4.35 0.38 -8.78
N LYS A 538 -4.33 1.28 -7.78
CA LYS A 538 -3.13 1.94 -7.23
C LYS A 538 -2.00 1.01 -6.79
N TYR A 539 -2.28 -0.29 -6.57
CA TYR A 539 -1.27 -1.29 -6.22
C TYR A 539 -0.91 -2.24 -7.39
N LEU A 540 -1.55 -2.11 -8.55
CA LEU A 540 -1.49 -3.10 -9.65
C LEU A 540 -0.82 -2.49 -10.88
N THR A 541 0.44 -2.87 -11.15
CA THR A 541 1.27 -2.26 -12.20
C THR A 541 1.04 -2.84 -13.60
N VAL A 542 0.44 -4.03 -13.71
CA VAL A 542 0.21 -4.68 -15.01
C VAL A 542 -0.98 -5.64 -15.00
N TYR A 543 -1.62 -5.79 -16.17
CA TYR A 543 -2.78 -6.67 -16.38
C TYR A 543 -2.56 -7.51 -17.64
N PHE A 544 -2.68 -8.82 -17.51
CA PHE A 544 -2.62 -9.79 -18.60
C PHE A 544 -3.94 -10.57 -18.71
N ASP A 545 -4.35 -10.84 -19.94
CA ASP A 545 -5.54 -11.61 -20.29
C ASP A 545 -5.19 -12.64 -21.37
N THR A 546 -6.16 -13.44 -21.81
CA THR A 546 -5.93 -14.53 -22.80
C THR A 546 -5.40 -14.07 -24.16
N LYS A 547 -5.24 -12.76 -24.40
CA LYS A 547 -4.48 -12.22 -25.55
C LYS A 547 -3.00 -12.62 -25.52
N ILE A 548 -2.44 -12.98 -24.36
CA ILE A 548 -1.06 -13.49 -24.21
C ILE A 548 -0.97 -15.04 -24.30
N GLY A 549 -2.05 -15.69 -24.72
CA GLY A 549 -2.23 -17.14 -24.74
C GLY A 549 -3.00 -17.65 -23.51
N HIS A 550 -3.15 -18.96 -23.38
CA HIS A 550 -4.04 -19.56 -22.39
C HIS A 550 -3.33 -19.84 -21.04
N LYS A 551 -4.04 -19.69 -19.91
CA LYS A 551 -3.45 -19.79 -18.55
C LYS A 551 -2.83 -21.15 -18.20
N ARG A 552 -3.13 -22.19 -18.99
CA ARG A 552 -2.54 -23.55 -18.87
C ARG A 552 -1.38 -23.81 -19.84
N GLU A 553 -0.90 -22.79 -20.55
CA GLU A 553 0.18 -22.89 -21.53
C GLU A 553 1.48 -22.25 -21.02
N THR A 554 2.54 -23.05 -20.94
CA THR A 554 3.90 -22.59 -20.58
C THR A 554 4.43 -21.48 -21.50
N GLY A 555 3.89 -21.34 -22.72
CA GLY A 555 4.22 -20.24 -23.62
C GLY A 555 3.81 -18.87 -23.08
N SER A 556 2.62 -18.76 -22.48
CA SER A 556 2.09 -17.50 -21.96
C SER A 556 2.92 -16.94 -20.82
N TYR A 557 3.34 -17.79 -19.87
CA TYR A 557 4.21 -17.35 -18.77
C TYR A 557 5.60 -16.88 -19.25
N LYS A 558 6.13 -17.47 -20.34
CA LYS A 558 7.38 -16.99 -20.98
C LYS A 558 7.22 -15.63 -21.65
N GLU A 559 6.05 -15.32 -22.20
CA GLU A 559 5.74 -14.01 -22.77
C GLU A 559 5.42 -12.96 -21.69
N ILE A 560 4.78 -13.38 -20.58
CA ILE A 560 4.58 -12.56 -19.37
C ILE A 560 5.93 -12.14 -18.77
N VAL A 561 6.86 -13.08 -18.55
CA VAL A 561 8.21 -12.78 -18.00
C VAL A 561 8.97 -11.79 -18.90
N GLN A 562 8.92 -11.96 -20.22
CA GLN A 562 9.52 -11.00 -21.17
C GLN A 562 8.84 -9.62 -21.10
N SER A 563 7.50 -9.58 -21.00
CA SER A 563 6.72 -8.34 -20.89
C SER A 563 6.99 -7.59 -19.58
N LEU A 564 7.19 -8.31 -18.48
CA LEU A 564 7.53 -7.77 -17.16
C LEU A 564 8.93 -7.14 -17.09
N GLY A 565 9.83 -7.48 -18.03
CA GLY A 565 11.18 -6.92 -18.10
C GLY A 565 12.09 -7.29 -16.93
N VAL A 566 11.86 -8.45 -16.29
CA VAL A 566 12.71 -8.99 -15.21
C VAL A 566 13.95 -9.71 -15.75
N ASP A 567 14.97 -9.88 -14.91
CA ASP A 567 16.24 -10.51 -15.29
C ASP A 567 16.16 -12.05 -15.28
N SER A 568 15.26 -12.62 -14.47
CA SER A 568 15.06 -14.06 -14.30
C SER A 568 13.57 -14.40 -14.17
N PRO A 569 13.10 -15.55 -14.70
CA PRO A 569 11.77 -16.08 -14.36
C PRO A 569 11.57 -16.28 -12.85
N LYS A 570 12.64 -16.57 -12.10
CA LYS A 570 12.61 -16.66 -10.62
C LYS A 570 12.55 -15.32 -9.90
N ASP A 571 12.55 -14.20 -10.62
CA ASP A 571 12.15 -12.91 -10.06
C ASP A 571 10.61 -12.77 -9.93
N VAL A 572 9.84 -13.77 -10.36
CA VAL A 572 8.37 -13.74 -10.41
C VAL A 572 7.76 -14.90 -9.62
N LEU A 573 6.89 -14.55 -8.68
CA LEU A 573 5.97 -15.47 -8.01
C LEU A 573 4.62 -15.45 -8.75
N PHE A 574 3.98 -16.60 -8.97
CA PHE A 574 2.60 -16.68 -9.46
C PHE A 574 1.67 -17.38 -8.46
N VAL A 575 0.52 -16.77 -8.19
CA VAL A 575 -0.50 -17.23 -7.24
C VAL A 575 -1.81 -17.49 -7.99
N THR A 576 -2.32 -18.71 -7.87
CA THR A 576 -3.54 -19.23 -8.52
C THR A 576 -4.15 -20.33 -7.63
N ASP A 577 -5.44 -20.64 -7.74
CA ASP A 577 -6.03 -21.85 -7.15
C ASP A 577 -5.91 -23.08 -8.08
N VAL A 578 -5.63 -22.85 -9.37
CA VAL A 578 -5.67 -23.88 -10.41
C VAL A 578 -4.30 -24.55 -10.58
N ILE A 579 -4.20 -25.83 -10.19
CA ILE A 579 -2.93 -26.57 -10.21
C ILE A 579 -2.32 -26.72 -11.62
N GLU A 580 -3.13 -26.83 -12.69
CA GLU A 580 -2.62 -26.90 -14.06
C GLU A 580 -1.98 -25.58 -14.53
N GLU A 581 -2.35 -24.46 -13.92
CA GLU A 581 -1.75 -23.15 -14.19
C GLU A 581 -0.43 -22.98 -13.42
N ALA A 582 -0.37 -23.41 -12.17
CA ALA A 582 0.87 -23.48 -11.39
C ALA A 582 1.91 -24.37 -12.10
N GLN A 583 1.50 -25.54 -12.61
CA GLN A 583 2.36 -26.41 -13.43
C GLN A 583 2.86 -25.71 -14.71
N ALA A 584 1.99 -24.96 -15.40
CA ALA A 584 2.36 -24.23 -16.61
C ALA A 584 3.36 -23.08 -16.34
N ALA A 585 3.22 -22.40 -15.19
CA ALA A 585 4.11 -21.34 -14.72
C ALA A 585 5.46 -21.88 -14.20
N GLU A 586 5.46 -22.96 -13.43
CA GLU A 586 6.69 -23.65 -12.99
C GLU A 586 7.51 -24.14 -14.20
N ALA A 587 6.86 -24.71 -15.22
CA ALA A 587 7.50 -25.11 -16.48
C ALA A 587 8.05 -23.93 -17.31
N ALA A 588 7.68 -22.69 -16.98
CA ALA A 588 8.26 -21.46 -17.52
C ALA A 588 9.39 -20.90 -16.63
N GLY A 589 9.61 -21.47 -15.44
CA GLY A 589 10.69 -21.14 -14.52
C GLY A 589 10.30 -20.22 -13.36
N LEU A 590 9.01 -19.86 -13.21
CA LEU A 590 8.52 -19.03 -12.12
C LEU A 590 8.56 -19.80 -10.78
N ASP A 591 8.45 -19.09 -9.66
CA ASP A 591 7.97 -19.70 -8.41
C ASP A 591 6.44 -19.64 -8.36
N THR A 592 5.81 -20.59 -7.66
CA THR A 592 4.34 -20.77 -7.68
C THR A 592 3.77 -21.16 -6.34
N VAL A 593 2.56 -20.69 -6.04
CA VAL A 593 1.82 -20.92 -4.79
C VAL A 593 0.34 -21.17 -5.09
N LEU A 594 -0.25 -22.15 -4.41
CA LEU A 594 -1.66 -22.50 -4.56
C LEU A 594 -2.55 -21.79 -3.53
N SER A 595 -3.55 -21.06 -4.00
CA SER A 595 -4.56 -20.37 -3.20
C SER A 595 -5.73 -21.29 -2.85
N VAL A 596 -5.92 -21.59 -1.56
CA VAL A 596 -6.97 -22.47 -1.06
C VAL A 596 -8.05 -21.64 -0.35
N ARG A 597 -9.08 -21.24 -1.09
CA ARG A 597 -10.20 -20.41 -0.59
C ARG A 597 -11.51 -21.19 -0.51
N PRO A 598 -12.51 -20.72 0.27
CA PRO A 598 -13.84 -21.33 0.30
C PRO A 598 -14.49 -21.37 -1.10
N GLY A 599 -14.94 -22.55 -1.50
CA GLY A 599 -15.58 -22.77 -2.81
C GLY A 599 -14.62 -23.18 -3.94
N ASN A 600 -13.30 -23.09 -3.75
CA ASN A 600 -12.33 -23.60 -4.72
C ASN A 600 -12.44 -25.12 -4.86
N LYS A 601 -11.98 -25.67 -5.99
CA LYS A 601 -11.91 -27.12 -6.20
C LYS A 601 -10.89 -27.75 -5.24
N GLU A 602 -11.16 -28.96 -4.77
CA GLU A 602 -10.21 -29.70 -3.95
C GLU A 602 -8.93 -29.99 -4.74
N LEU A 603 -7.78 -29.70 -4.13
CA LEU A 603 -6.47 -30.01 -4.68
C LEU A 603 -6.19 -31.52 -4.54
N PRO A 604 -5.39 -32.13 -5.44
CA PRO A 604 -4.96 -33.52 -5.29
C PRO A 604 -4.24 -33.75 -3.95
N GLU A 605 -4.46 -34.91 -3.31
CA GLU A 605 -3.89 -35.25 -2.00
C GLU A 605 -2.35 -35.13 -1.92
N VAL A 606 -1.66 -35.21 -3.07
CA VAL A 606 -0.20 -35.08 -3.17
C VAL A 606 0.15 -34.13 -4.32
N HIS A 607 0.74 -32.99 -3.98
CA HIS A 607 1.46 -32.09 -4.88
C HIS A 607 2.64 -31.43 -4.13
N HIS A 608 3.60 -30.85 -4.85
CA HIS A 608 4.79 -30.23 -4.25
C HIS A 608 4.67 -28.70 -4.05
N PHE A 609 3.70 -28.06 -4.68
CA PHE A 609 3.47 -26.61 -4.53
C PHE A 609 3.10 -26.21 -3.09
N PRO A 610 3.65 -25.10 -2.56
CA PRO A 610 3.16 -24.51 -1.31
C PRO A 610 1.68 -24.10 -1.42
N THR A 611 0.95 -24.18 -0.31
CA THR A 611 -0.44 -23.69 -0.22
C THR A 611 -0.57 -22.55 0.77
N ILE A 612 -1.44 -21.59 0.46
CA ILE A 612 -1.94 -20.55 1.37
C ILE A 612 -3.45 -20.66 1.49
N ARG A 613 -4.03 -20.19 2.61
CA ARG A 613 -5.47 -19.96 2.78
C ARG A 613 -5.79 -18.46 2.86
N SER A 614 -4.78 -17.67 3.23
CA SER A 614 -4.80 -16.22 3.21
C SER A 614 -3.56 -15.63 2.56
N PHE A 615 -3.71 -14.45 1.95
CA PHE A 615 -2.62 -13.57 1.54
C PHE A 615 -1.83 -12.99 2.73
N ALA A 616 -2.22 -13.32 3.97
CA ALA A 616 -1.39 -13.21 5.17
C ALA A 616 -0.18 -14.16 5.19
N GLU A 617 -0.27 -15.28 4.46
CA GLU A 617 0.74 -16.34 4.34
C GLU A 617 1.63 -16.17 3.09
N LEU A 618 1.29 -15.24 2.19
CA LEU A 618 2.11 -14.85 1.02
C LEU A 618 3.35 -14.08 1.45
#